data_AF-A0A0K0D002-F1
#
_entry.id   AF-A0A0K0D002-F1
#
_cell.length_a   1.000
_cell.length_b   1.000
_cell.length_c   1.000
_cell.angle_alpha   90.00
_cell.angle_beta   90.00
_cell.angle_gamma   90.00
#
_symmetry.space_group_name_H-M   'P 1'
#
loop_
_entity.id
_entity.type
_entity.pdbx_description
1 polymer ?
#
loop_
_entity_poly.entity_id
_entity_poly.type
_entity_poly.pdbx_seq_one_letter_code
_entity_poly.pdbx_strand_id
1 'polypeptide(L)'
;MEIRMDSTKLVMKESPLHNVVYVYENFLWKEGQLVMVFVNSPPDLSLEVNQRRMLGLVSEFESLPYSMGRNSTSFWLRSFLYQSTLYHTKEGFYSLLDRWLKV
;
A
#
# COMPACT_ATOMS: atom_id res chain seq x y z
N MET A 1 -8.35 -32.47 5.02
CA MET A 1 -6.88 -32.29 4.93
C MET A 1 -6.64 -30.92 4.33
N GLU A 2 -6.14 -29.98 5.11
CA GLU A 2 -5.89 -28.61 4.65
C GLU A 2 -4.56 -28.59 3.88
N ILE A 3 -4.62 -28.33 2.57
CA ILE A 3 -3.42 -28.22 1.73
C ILE A 3 -2.92 -26.79 1.83
N ARG A 4 -2.06 -26.52 2.82
CA ARG A 4 -1.28 -25.28 2.90
C ARG A 4 0.12 -25.49 2.34
N MET A 5 0.52 -24.59 1.44
CA MET A 5 1.89 -24.49 0.94
C MET A 5 2.62 -23.47 1.83
N ASP A 6 3.18 -23.96 2.94
CA ASP A 6 4.03 -23.17 3.83
C ASP A 6 5.51 -23.35 3.44
N SER A 7 6.36 -22.44 3.89
CA SER A 7 7.77 -22.43 3.47
C SER A 7 8.57 -23.57 4.11
N THR A 8 8.09 -24.18 5.19
CA THR A 8 8.71 -25.37 5.81
C THR A 8 8.68 -26.58 4.88
N LYS A 9 7.65 -26.71 4.04
CA LYS A 9 7.54 -27.81 3.05
C LYS A 9 8.42 -27.64 1.81
N LEU A 10 8.97 -26.44 1.59
CA LEU A 10 9.87 -26.15 0.47
C LEU A 10 11.34 -26.39 0.81
N VAL A 11 11.66 -26.53 2.10
CA VAL A 11 13.03 -26.69 2.58
C VAL A 11 13.31 -28.17 2.85
N MET A 12 14.50 -28.65 2.47
CA MET A 12 14.93 -30.02 2.77
C MET A 12 14.89 -30.28 4.29
N LYS A 13 14.47 -31.48 4.67
CA LYS A 13 14.15 -31.86 6.05
C LYS A 13 15.32 -31.65 7.03
N GLU A 14 16.55 -31.90 6.60
CA GLU A 14 17.75 -31.73 7.44
C GLU A 14 18.48 -30.38 7.22
N SER A 15 17.85 -29.43 6.54
CA SER A 15 18.49 -28.14 6.25
C SER A 15 18.59 -27.25 7.49
N PRO A 16 19.74 -26.59 7.76
CA PRO A 16 19.85 -25.59 8.82
C PRO A 16 18.93 -24.37 8.60
N LEU A 17 18.39 -24.20 7.39
CA LEU A 17 17.41 -23.16 7.08
C LEU A 17 16.07 -23.35 7.80
N HIS A 18 15.77 -24.54 8.34
CA HIS A 18 14.55 -24.75 9.14
C HIS A 18 14.45 -23.80 10.33
N ASN A 19 15.56 -23.48 11.00
CA ASN A 19 15.57 -22.53 12.11
C ASN A 19 15.22 -21.11 11.62
N VAL A 20 15.74 -20.72 10.47
CA VAL A 20 15.45 -19.41 9.86
C VAL A 20 13.99 -19.33 9.46
N VAL A 21 13.46 -20.36 8.80
CA VAL A 21 12.06 -20.45 8.40
C VAL A 21 11.13 -20.44 9.61
N TYR A 22 11.47 -21.16 10.66
CA TYR A 22 10.71 -21.16 11.91
C TYR A 22 10.63 -19.76 12.51
N VAL A 23 11.77 -19.06 12.64
CA VAL A 23 11.80 -17.68 13.16
C VAL A 23 10.97 -16.76 12.26
N TYR A 24 11.11 -16.91 10.95
CA TYR A 24 10.41 -16.11 9.97
C TYR A 24 8.89 -16.26 10.06
N GLU A 25 8.37 -17.49 9.98
CA GLU A 25 6.93 -17.75 10.01
C GLU A 25 6.28 -17.44 11.37
N ASN A 26 7.02 -17.65 12.48
CA ASN A 26 6.45 -17.49 13.82
C ASN A 26 6.60 -16.09 14.42
N PHE A 27 7.56 -15.29 13.93
CA PHE A 27 7.90 -14.00 14.55
C PHE A 27 8.02 -12.82 13.57
N LEU A 28 8.28 -13.03 12.27
CA LEU A 28 8.52 -11.92 11.32
C LEU A 28 7.48 -11.82 10.19
N TRP A 29 6.82 -12.93 9.84
CA TRP A 29 5.83 -13.01 8.75
C TRP A 29 4.42 -13.23 9.32
N LYS A 30 4.17 -12.83 10.58
CA LYS A 30 2.79 -12.78 11.10
C LYS A 30 2.04 -11.59 10.53
N GLU A 31 2.77 -10.56 10.09
CA GLU A 31 2.24 -9.26 9.71
C GLU A 31 1.73 -9.16 8.25
N GLY A 32 1.71 -10.26 7.50
CA GLY A 32 1.15 -10.30 6.15
C GLY A 32 2.10 -9.78 5.07
N GLN A 33 1.69 -9.96 3.81
CA GLN A 33 2.49 -9.64 2.64
C GLN A 33 2.24 -8.21 2.17
N LEU A 34 3.30 -7.50 1.76
CA LEU A 34 3.16 -6.19 1.13
C LEU A 34 2.46 -6.34 -0.23
N VAL A 35 1.41 -5.55 -0.44
CA VAL A 35 0.69 -5.46 -1.72
C VAL A 35 1.03 -4.13 -2.38
N MET A 36 1.42 -4.18 -3.65
CA MET A 36 1.60 -3.00 -4.50
C MET A 36 0.51 -2.97 -5.57
N VAL A 37 -0.21 -1.85 -5.66
CA VAL A 37 -1.29 -1.64 -6.62
C VAL A 37 -0.88 -0.54 -7.59
N PHE A 38 -0.86 -0.88 -8.88
CA PHE A 38 -0.57 0.07 -9.96
C PHE A 38 -1.84 0.39 -10.73
N VAL A 39 -2.14 1.68 -10.89
CA VAL A 39 -3.26 2.14 -11.71
C VAL A 39 -2.72 2.58 -13.06
N ASN A 40 -2.83 1.71 -14.06
CA ASN A 40 -2.25 1.94 -15.39
C ASN A 40 -2.89 3.12 -16.14
N SER A 41 -4.18 3.38 -15.88
CA SER A 41 -4.94 4.46 -16.52
C SER A 41 -5.63 5.30 -15.44
N PRO A 42 -4.91 6.21 -14.77
CA PRO A 42 -5.50 7.03 -13.71
C PRO A 42 -6.54 7.99 -14.29
N PRO A 43 -7.62 8.29 -13.54
CA PRO A 43 -8.57 9.32 -13.96
C PRO A 43 -7.92 10.71 -13.89
N ASP A 44 -8.55 11.73 -14.50
CA ASP A 44 -8.15 13.11 -14.32
C ASP A 44 -8.30 13.54 -12.85
N LEU A 45 -7.18 13.72 -12.16
CA LEU A 45 -7.12 14.03 -10.73
C LEU A 45 -7.29 15.52 -10.44
N SER A 46 -7.37 16.38 -11.46
CA SER A 46 -7.80 17.77 -11.25
C SER A 46 -9.26 17.87 -10.80
N LEU A 47 -10.04 16.82 -11.05
CA LEU A 47 -11.44 16.72 -10.65
C LEU A 47 -11.57 16.10 -9.25
N GLU A 48 -12.18 16.83 -8.33
CA GLU A 48 -12.37 16.40 -6.93
C GLU A 48 -13.13 15.06 -6.81
N VAL A 49 -14.10 14.82 -7.70
CA VAL A 49 -14.84 13.55 -7.75
C VAL A 49 -13.92 12.36 -8.02
N ASN A 50 -12.91 12.53 -8.88
CA ASN A 50 -11.96 11.47 -9.19
C ASN A 50 -10.96 11.27 -8.05
N GLN A 51 -10.55 12.34 -7.36
CA GLN A 51 -9.76 12.24 -6.14
C GLN A 51 -10.49 11.43 -5.07
N ARG A 52 -11.79 11.72 -4.84
CA ARG A 52 -12.64 10.97 -3.91
C ARG A 52 -12.77 9.49 -4.29
N ARG A 53 -12.94 9.19 -5.58
CA ARG A 53 -12.98 7.80 -6.06
C ARG A 53 -11.67 7.04 -5.79
N MET A 54 -10.52 7.68 -6.03
CA MET A 54 -9.21 7.10 -5.72
C MET A 54 -9.01 6.86 -4.22
N LEU A 55 -9.43 7.81 -3.38
CA LEU A 55 -9.42 7.63 -1.92
C LEU A 55 -10.35 6.50 -1.47
N GLY A 56 -11.50 6.33 -2.12
CA GLY A 56 -12.44 5.23 -1.89
C GLY A 56 -11.83 3.87 -2.22
N LEU A 57 -11.20 3.74 -3.40
CA LEU A 57 -10.50 2.51 -3.80
C LEU A 57 -9.46 2.09 -2.75
N VAL A 58 -8.64 3.03 -2.27
CA VAL A 58 -7.65 2.75 -1.23
C VAL A 58 -8.32 2.36 0.09
N SER A 59 -9.42 3.03 0.45
CA SER A 59 -10.19 2.69 1.65
C SER A 59 -10.78 1.28 1.59
N GLU A 60 -11.16 0.77 0.41
CA GLU A 60 -11.64 -0.61 0.26
C GLU A 60 -10.53 -1.60 0.64
N PHE A 61 -9.30 -1.43 0.12
CA PHE A 61 -8.13 -2.23 0.50
C PHE A 61 -7.80 -2.13 1.99
N GLU A 62 -7.81 -0.91 2.53
CA GLU A 62 -7.57 -0.63 3.96
C GLU A 62 -8.62 -1.25 4.89
N SER A 63 -9.76 -1.70 4.36
CA SER A 63 -10.88 -2.28 5.12
C SER A 63 -11.00 -3.80 4.97
N LEU A 64 -10.19 -4.41 4.10
CA LEU A 64 -10.22 -5.86 3.89
C LEU A 64 -9.90 -6.63 5.18
N PRO A 65 -10.50 -7.82 5.39
CA PRO A 65 -10.08 -8.72 6.45
C PRO A 65 -8.57 -8.96 6.38
N TYR A 66 -7.91 -8.92 7.54
CA TYR A 66 -6.44 -9.08 7.68
C TYR A 66 -5.59 -7.95 7.07
N SER A 67 -6.20 -6.87 6.57
CA SER A 67 -5.42 -5.67 6.23
C SER A 67 -4.85 -5.04 7.50
N MET A 68 -3.67 -4.44 7.38
CA MET A 68 -3.03 -3.67 8.45
C MET A 68 -3.59 -2.24 8.57
N GLY A 69 -4.68 -1.94 7.87
CA GLY A 69 -5.41 -0.68 7.91
C GLY A 69 -4.66 0.51 7.29
N ARG A 70 -5.29 1.68 7.44
CA ARG A 70 -4.84 2.97 6.87
C ARG A 70 -3.45 3.41 7.31
N ASN A 71 -3.04 3.11 8.55
CA ASN A 71 -1.71 3.49 9.05
C ASN A 71 -0.58 2.73 8.36
N SER A 72 -0.89 1.61 7.72
CA SER A 72 0.07 0.74 7.04
C SER A 72 0.03 0.91 5.51
N THR A 73 -0.68 1.93 5.02
CA THR A 73 -0.86 2.20 3.60
C THR A 73 -0.13 3.47 3.17
N SER A 74 0.80 3.32 2.23
CA SER A 74 1.47 4.46 1.59
C SER A 74 0.70 4.89 0.34
N PHE A 75 0.07 6.07 0.40
CA PHE A 75 -0.70 6.62 -0.73
C PHE A 75 -0.42 8.11 -0.93
N TRP A 76 0.28 8.44 -2.01
CA TRP A 76 0.80 9.78 -2.29
C TRP A 76 -0.31 10.84 -2.40
N LEU A 77 -1.45 10.52 -3.02
CA LEU A 77 -2.52 11.50 -3.27
C LEU A 77 -3.09 12.03 -1.95
N ARG A 78 -3.19 11.19 -0.93
CA ARG A 78 -3.67 11.60 0.40
C ARG A 78 -2.73 12.65 1.01
N SER A 79 -1.42 12.41 0.93
CA SER A 79 -0.39 13.32 1.44
C SER A 79 -0.33 14.61 0.63
N PHE A 80 -0.37 14.50 -0.71
CA PHE A 80 -0.40 15.64 -1.62
C PHE A 80 -1.60 16.53 -1.33
N LEU A 81 -2.82 15.96 -1.24
CA LEU A 81 -4.03 16.74 -0.96
C LEU A 81 -3.95 17.47 0.38
N TYR A 82 -3.45 16.81 1.43
CA TYR A 82 -3.26 17.44 2.73
C TYR A 82 -2.28 18.62 2.68
N GLN A 83 -1.16 18.48 1.97
CA GLN A 83 -0.21 19.58 1.81
C GLN A 83 -0.75 20.66 0.86
N SER A 84 -1.54 20.26 -0.14
CA SER A 84 -2.10 21.15 -1.16
C SER A 84 -2.98 22.24 -0.56
N THR A 85 -3.74 21.91 0.49
CA THR A 85 -4.63 22.85 1.18
C THR A 85 -3.86 23.91 1.98
N LEU A 86 -2.58 23.67 2.28
CA LEU A 86 -1.71 24.63 2.95
C LEU A 86 -1.12 25.66 1.98
N TYR A 87 -1.11 25.39 0.67
CA TYR A 87 -0.68 26.37 -0.30
C TYR A 87 -1.84 27.32 -0.63
N HIS A 88 -1.68 28.60 -0.26
CA HIS A 88 -2.62 29.66 -0.64
C HIS A 88 -2.37 30.09 -2.10
N THR A 89 -2.78 29.26 -3.07
CA THR A 89 -2.55 29.52 -4.51
C THR A 89 -3.82 29.26 -5.34
N LYS A 90 -3.89 29.92 -6.51
CA LYS A 90 -4.93 29.68 -7.53
C LYS A 90 -4.49 28.70 -8.63
N GLU A 91 -3.33 28.06 -8.46
CA GLU A 91 -2.80 27.13 -9.44
C GLU A 91 -3.65 25.86 -9.54
N GLY A 92 -3.73 25.30 -10.74
CA GLY A 92 -4.40 24.03 -10.97
C GLY A 92 -3.67 22.86 -10.30
N PHE A 93 -4.42 21.78 -10.07
CA PHE A 93 -3.94 20.55 -9.41
C PHE A 93 -2.57 20.07 -9.94
N TYR A 94 -2.43 19.95 -11.27
CA TYR A 94 -1.22 19.39 -11.88
C TYR A 94 0.00 20.31 -11.77
N SER A 95 -0.19 21.63 -11.82
CA SER A 95 0.90 22.58 -11.58
C SER A 95 1.41 22.49 -10.14
N LEU A 96 0.48 22.33 -9.18
CA LEU A 96 0.82 22.16 -7.78
C LEU A 96 1.47 20.80 -7.51
N LEU A 97 1.02 19.74 -8.20
CA LEU A 97 1.62 18.42 -8.12
C LEU A 97 3.05 18.42 -8.65
N ASP A 98 3.32 19.06 -9.79
CA ASP A 98 4.67 19.20 -10.33
C ASP A 98 5.61 19.93 -9.36
N ARG A 99 5.12 20.96 -8.66
CA ARG A 99 5.88 21.62 -7.59
C ARG A 99 6.14 20.66 -6.42
N TRP A 100 5.11 19.94 -5.98
CA TRP A 100 5.21 19.03 -4.84
C TRP A 100 6.22 17.90 -5.07
N LEU A 101 6.30 17.38 -6.30
CA LEU A 101 7.24 16.32 -6.69
C LEU A 101 8.70 16.77 -6.80
N LYS A 102 8.96 18.09 -6.82
CA LYS A 102 10.32 18.67 -6.92
C LYS A 102 10.94 18.99 -5.56
N VAL A 103 10.17 18.85 -4.49
CA VAL A 103 10.63 18.99 -3.09
C VAL A 103 11.16 17.66 -2.61
#